data_AF-A0A957U8P1-F1
#
_entry.id   AF-A0A957U8P1-F1
#
_cell.length_a   1.000
_cell.length_b   1.000
_cell.length_c   1.000
_cell.angle_alpha   90.00
_cell.angle_beta   90.00
_cell.angle_gamma   90.00
#
_symmetry.space_group_name_H-M   'P 1'
#
loop_
_entity.id
_entity.type
_entity.pdbx_description
1 polymer ?
#
loop_
_entity_poly.entity_id
_entity_poly.type
_entity_poly.pdbx_seq_one_letter_code
_entity_poly.pdbx_strand_id
1 'polypeptide(L)' 'GKLGGAALDVFAEEPLPADSPLWEMDSVLVSPHSASTSDRENERITDLFCDNLRRYLDGRPLRNVLDTERLY' A
#
# COMPACT_ATOMS: atom_id res chain seq x y z
N GLY A 1 23.46 -18.59 3.05
CA GLY A 1 22.87 -18.26 4.37
C GLY A 1 21.37 -18.51 4.32
N LYS A 2 20.73 -18.63 5.47
CA LYS A 2 19.26 -18.74 5.61
C LYS A 2 18.73 -17.44 6.23
N LEU A 3 17.57 -16.96 5.76
CA LEU A 3 16.91 -15.80 6.38
C LEU A 3 16.51 -16.16 7.82
N GLY A 4 16.69 -15.21 8.73
CA GLY A 4 16.33 -15.37 10.15
C GLY A 4 14.83 -15.22 10.42
N GLY A 5 14.09 -14.57 9.51
CA GLY A 5 12.63 -14.42 9.57
C GLY A 5 12.11 -13.38 8.57
N ALA A 6 10.78 -13.19 8.54
CA ALA A 6 10.08 -12.20 7.72
C ALA A 6 8.89 -11.60 8.50
N ALA A 7 8.52 -10.35 8.18
CA ALA A 7 7.27 -9.73 8.63
C ALA A 7 6.49 -9.29 7.39
N LEU A 8 5.25 -9.76 7.25
CA LEU A 8 4.44 -9.62 6.05
C LEU A 8 3.15 -8.87 6.38
N ASP A 9 2.87 -7.82 5.60
CA ASP A 9 1.62 -7.05 5.67
C ASP A 9 0.73 -7.29 4.44
N VAL A 10 1.31 -7.79 3.34
CA VAL A 10 0.63 -7.96 2.05
C VAL A 10 0.75 -9.40 1.59
N PHE A 11 -0.31 -9.92 0.98
CA PHE A 11 -0.38 -11.29 0.48
C PHE A 11 -0.86 -11.33 -0.98
N ALA A 12 -0.59 -12.45 -1.66
CA ALA A 12 -1.04 -12.62 -3.04
C ALA A 12 -2.57 -12.72 -3.16
N GLU A 13 -3.23 -13.25 -2.12
CA GLU A 13 -4.69 -13.27 -1.96
C GLU A 13 -5.02 -12.62 -0.62
N GLU A 14 -5.97 -11.69 -0.64
CA GLU A 14 -6.37 -10.90 0.52
C GLU A 14 -7.90 -10.96 0.73
N PRO A 15 -8.37 -11.33 1.93
CA PRO A 15 -7.60 -11.66 3.14
C PRO A 15 -6.81 -12.98 3.01
N LEU A 16 -5.74 -13.12 3.79
CA LEU A 16 -4.92 -14.35 3.80
C LEU A 16 -5.81 -15.58 4.10
N PRO A 17 -5.84 -16.60 3.22
CA PRO A 17 -6.66 -17.79 3.45
C PRO A 17 -6.35 -18.46 4.79
N ALA A 18 -7.37 -18.97 5.46
CA ALA A 18 -7.24 -19.57 6.79
C ALA A 18 -6.39 -20.85 6.81
N ASP A 19 -6.27 -21.53 5.67
CA ASP A 19 -5.44 -22.73 5.45
C ASP A 19 -4.02 -22.39 4.96
N SER A 20 -3.66 -21.11 4.89
CA SER A 20 -2.33 -20.69 4.49
C SER A 20 -1.26 -21.19 5.48
N PRO A 21 -0.16 -21.80 5.00
CA PRO A 21 0.92 -22.26 5.87
C PRO A 21 1.64 -21.10 6.57
N LEU A 22 1.49 -19.87 6.08
CA LEU A 22 2.09 -18.68 6.68
C LEU A 22 1.62 -18.42 8.12
N TRP A 23 0.44 -18.90 8.50
CA TRP A 23 -0.07 -18.78 9.87
C TRP A 23 0.74 -19.60 10.89
N GLU A 24 1.31 -20.73 10.45
CA GLU A 24 2.00 -21.69 11.32
C GLU A 24 3.54 -21.55 11.27
N MET A 25 4.06 -20.61 10.49
CA MET A 25 5.52 -20.43 10.36
C MET A 25 6.08 -19.56 11.48
N ASP A 26 6.77 -20.16 12.45
CA ASP A 26 7.41 -19.46 13.59
C ASP A 26 8.35 -18.30 13.18
N SER A 27 8.96 -18.38 12.00
CA SER A 27 9.86 -17.34 11.49
C SER A 27 9.14 -16.23 10.70
N VAL A 28 7.81 -16.23 10.65
CA VAL A 28 7.00 -15.27 9.90
C VAL A 28 6.03 -14.57 10.84
N LEU A 29 6.08 -13.24 10.86
CA LEU A 29 5.07 -12.40 11.50
C LEU A 29 4.06 -11.96 10.44
N VAL A 30 2.78 -12.24 10.68
CA VAL A 30 1.67 -11.86 9.81
C VAL A 30 0.95 -10.64 10.39
N SER A 31 0.81 -9.59 9.58
CA SER A 31 0.00 -8.39 9.82
C SER A 31 -1.07 -8.30 8.72
N PRO A 32 -2.31 -7.87 9.02
CA PRO A 32 -3.29 -7.51 7.98
C PRO A 32 -2.78 -6.31 7.17
N HIS A 33 -3.11 -6.22 5.88
CA HIS A 33 -2.71 -5.14 4.95
C HIS A 33 -3.16 -3.75 5.44
N SER A 34 -2.33 -3.18 6.31
CA SER A 34 -2.65 -1.98 7.09
C SER A 34 -1.39 -1.26 7.57
N ALA A 35 -0.19 -1.64 7.11
CA ALA A 35 1.04 -0.96 7.48
C ALA A 35 1.08 0.51 7.02
N SER A 36 0.33 0.88 5.98
CA SER A 36 0.17 2.28 5.56
C SER A 36 -0.91 3.02 6.35
N THR A 37 -1.79 2.30 7.04
CA THR A 37 -2.96 2.88 7.68
C THR A 37 -2.54 3.77 8.84
N SER A 38 -2.82 5.05 8.71
CA SER A 38 -2.60 6.05 9.75
C SER A 38 -3.82 6.94 9.90
N ASP A 39 -4.04 7.51 11.08
CA ASP A 39 -5.18 8.39 11.36
C ASP A 39 -5.26 9.60 10.41
N ARG A 40 -4.15 9.94 9.73
CA ARG A 40 -4.04 11.09 8.82
C ARG A 40 -4.00 10.70 7.35
N GLU A 41 -4.07 9.41 7.03
CA GLU A 41 -3.98 8.90 5.66
C GLU A 41 -5.12 9.46 4.80
N ASN A 42 -6.37 9.30 5.26
CA ASN A 42 -7.55 9.78 4.55
C ASN A 42 -7.53 11.30 4.31
N GLU A 43 -7.10 12.08 5.30
CA GLU A 43 -6.92 13.53 5.20
C GLU A 43 -5.94 13.87 4.06
N ARG A 44 -4.74 13.28 4.10
CA ARG A 44 -3.68 13.54 3.11
C ARG A 44 -4.05 13.12 1.69
N ILE A 45 -4.71 11.96 1.55
CA ILE A 45 -5.18 11.47 0.23
C ILE A 45 -6.23 12.43 -0.33
N THR A 46 -7.20 12.83 0.50
CA THR A 46 -8.26 13.75 0.09
C THR A 46 -7.70 15.11 -0.31
N ASP A 47 -6.75 15.64 0.45
CA ASP A 47 -6.08 16.92 0.14
C ASP A 47 -5.32 16.86 -1.18
N LEU A 48 -4.56 15.78 -1.42
CA LEU A 48 -3.84 15.58 -2.67
C LEU A 48 -4.80 15.46 -3.86
N PHE A 49 -5.88 14.70 -3.70
CA PHE A 49 -6.92 14.57 -4.72
C PHE A 49 -7.54 15.93 -5.05
N CYS A 50 -7.92 16.71 -4.03
CA CYS A 50 -8.49 18.04 -4.19
C CYS A 50 -7.52 19.01 -4.89
N ASP A 51 -6.23 18.98 -4.58
CA ASP A 51 -5.22 19.79 -5.28
C ASP A 51 -5.11 19.40 -6.76
N ASN A 52 -5.05 18.10 -7.05
CA ASN A 52 -4.98 17.60 -8.42
C ASN A 52 -6.25 17.88 -9.23
N LEU A 53 -7.44 17.78 -8.61
CA LEU A 53 -8.69 18.13 -9.26
C LEU A 53 -8.71 19.61 -9.69
N ARG A 54 -8.27 20.52 -8.81
CA ARG A 54 -8.15 21.95 -9.16
C ARG A 54 -7.15 22.17 -10.29
N ARG A 55 -5.96 21.56 -10.20
CA ARG A 55 -4.94 21.63 -11.27
C ARG A 55 -5.48 21.15 -12.61
N TYR A 56 -6.21 20.03 -12.62
CA TYR A 56 -6.81 19.47 -13.82
C TYR A 56 -7.80 20.45 -14.47
N LEU A 57 -8.71 21.03 -13.68
CA LEU A 57 -9.70 22.00 -14.16
C LEU A 57 -9.03 23.28 -14.70
N ASP A 58 -7.90 23.68 -14.13
CA ASP A 58 -7.13 24.85 -14.56
C ASP A 58 -6.17 24.56 -15.73
N GLY A 59 -6.10 23.32 -16.24
CA GLY A 59 -5.13 22.92 -17.27
C GLY A 59 -3.67 22.96 -16.79
N ARG A 60 -3.42 22.88 -15.48
CA ARG A 60 -2.08 22.88 -14.87
C ARG A 60 -1.53 21.45 -14.72
N PRO A 61 -0.20 21.28 -14.68
CA PRO A 61 0.41 19.97 -14.42
C PRO A 61 -0.03 19.37 -13.07
N LEU A 62 -0.40 18.09 -13.10
CA LEU A 62 -0.75 17.32 -11.90
C LEU A 62 0.50 16.99 -11.07
N ARG A 63 0.29 16.72 -9.78
CA ARG A 63 1.30 16.18 -8.87
C ARG A 63 1.24 14.66 -8.89
N ASN A 64 2.40 14.03 -8.67
CA ASN A 64 2.55 12.58 -8.55
C ASN A 64 1.95 11.85 -9.77
N VAL A 65 2.24 12.36 -10.97
CA VAL A 65 1.82 11.71 -12.22
C VAL A 65 2.50 10.36 -12.31
N LEU A 66 1.70 9.31 -12.44
CA LEU A 66 2.18 7.96 -12.67
C LEU A 66 2.77 7.86 -14.08
N ASP A 67 4.03 7.44 -14.18
CA ASP A 67 4.60 6.98 -15.44
C ASP A 67 3.99 5.61 -15.77
N THR A 68 3.18 5.54 -16.83
CA THR A 68 2.49 4.30 -17.21
C THR A 68 3.38 3.28 -17.93
N GLU A 69 4.57 3.68 -18.36
CA GLU A 69 5.55 2.76 -18.93
C GLU A 69 6.38 2.08 -17.83
N ARG A 70 6.70 2.82 -16.76
CA ARG A 70 7.54 2.34 -15.66
C ARG A 70 6.76 1.80 -14.46
N LEU A 71 5.53 2.30 -14.26
CA LEU A 71 4.66 2.02 -13.13
C LEU A 71 5.23 2.47 -11.76
N TYR A 72 6.23 3.36 -11.73
CA TYR A 72 6.74 4.06 -10.53
C TYR A 72 7.43 5.38 -10.88
#